data_AF-A0A933E5B1-F1
#
_entry.id   AF-A0A933E5B1-F1
#
_cell.length_a   1.000
_cell.length_b   1.000
_cell.length_c   1.000
_cell.angle_alpha   90.00
_cell.angle_beta   90.00
_cell.angle_gamma   90.00
#
_symmetry.space_group_name_H-M   'P 1'
#
loop_
_entity.id
_entity.type
_entity.pdbx_description
1 polymer ?
#
loop_
_entity_poly.entity_id
_entity_poly.type
_entity_poly.pdbx_seq_one_letter_code
_entity_poly.pdbx_strand_id
1 'polypeptide(L)'
;ARLLGAFPLLTSRAGHDLYVALGPEAHGGPANRYDWNRLEAGLGEAAASRHLVRLALRAAAGEPFRVLRLVPVKWARFWNPFPNPRAYRHPAICLGTSVAVLLWLPLAGVCLARLARPDALLLVLPILALWLAHSVWIASTRYRLPAEPLLAILAALSLAGGRVRPGR
;
A
#
# COMPACT_ATOMS: atom_id res chain seq x y z
N ALA A 1 14.79 10.52 -21.54
CA ALA A 1 14.30 11.91 -21.62
C ALA A 1 14.31 12.57 -20.24
N ARG A 2 15.11 13.64 -20.03
CA ARG A 2 15.06 14.48 -18.81
C ARG A 2 13.87 15.45 -18.95
N LEU A 3 12.65 15.00 -18.67
CA LEU A 3 11.45 15.84 -18.85
C LEU A 3 11.34 16.98 -17.82
N LEU A 4 12.07 16.94 -16.69
CA LEU A 4 11.97 17.92 -15.59
C LEU A 4 13.33 18.31 -14.97
N GLY A 5 14.44 18.15 -15.71
CA GLY A 5 15.80 18.35 -15.16
C GLY A 5 16.25 17.26 -14.16
N ALA A 6 15.44 16.24 -13.91
CA ALA A 6 15.77 15.03 -13.15
C ALA A 6 15.00 13.82 -13.71
N PHE A 7 15.46 12.60 -13.37
CA PHE A 7 14.79 11.35 -13.72
C PHE A 7 14.10 10.79 -12.48
N PRO A 8 12.79 11.05 -12.27
CA PRO A 8 12.08 10.41 -11.16
C PRO A 8 11.96 8.90 -11.44
N LEU A 9 12.37 8.06 -10.48
CA LEU A 9 12.39 6.59 -10.64
C LEU A 9 10.98 5.99 -10.80
N LEU A 10 9.97 6.59 -10.15
CA LEU A 10 8.58 6.08 -10.13
C LEU A 10 7.59 7.17 -10.54
N THR A 11 7.61 8.30 -9.83
CA THR A 11 6.74 9.44 -10.08
C THR A 11 7.40 10.71 -9.57
N SER A 12 7.15 11.82 -10.25
CA SER A 12 7.52 13.17 -9.84
C SER A 12 6.83 13.60 -8.53
N ARG A 13 5.71 12.96 -8.16
CA ARG A 13 4.98 13.20 -6.90
C ARG A 13 5.42 12.36 -5.70
N ALA A 14 6.43 11.49 -5.87
CA ALA A 14 6.86 10.58 -4.80
C ALA A 14 7.25 11.31 -3.51
N GLY A 15 7.82 12.52 -3.62
CA GLY A 15 8.17 13.33 -2.46
C GLY A 15 6.97 13.86 -1.68
N HIS A 16 5.88 14.20 -2.37
CA HIS A 16 4.63 14.55 -1.72
C HIS A 16 4.08 13.37 -0.94
N ASP A 17 3.97 12.21 -1.58
CA ASP A 17 3.42 11.02 -0.93
C ASP A 17 4.24 10.57 0.28
N LEU A 18 5.57 10.66 0.18
CA LEU A 18 6.47 10.38 1.30
C LEU A 18 6.27 11.36 2.46
N TYR A 19 6.14 12.66 2.15
CA TYR A 19 5.91 13.69 3.15
C TYR A 19 4.56 13.54 3.85
N VAL A 20 3.50 13.27 3.12
CA VAL A 20 2.18 12.96 3.68
C VAL A 20 2.24 11.72 4.59
N ALA A 21 3.09 10.75 4.24
CA ALA A 21 3.21 9.49 4.96
C ALA A 21 4.11 9.53 6.21
N LEU A 22 5.10 10.43 6.25
CA LEU A 22 6.16 10.48 7.28
C LEU A 22 6.38 11.85 7.92
N GLY A 23 5.78 12.91 7.37
CA GLY A 23 5.89 14.28 7.88
C GLY A 23 5.38 14.41 9.31
N PRO A 24 5.64 15.55 9.98
CA PRO A 24 5.30 15.75 11.40
C PRO A 24 3.83 15.47 11.72
N GLU A 25 2.92 15.83 10.82
CA GLU A 25 1.47 15.64 10.92
C GLU A 25 0.98 14.24 10.54
N ALA A 26 1.88 13.32 10.14
CA ALA A 26 1.48 11.99 9.69
C ALA A 26 0.86 11.18 10.84
N HIS A 27 -0.34 10.66 10.59
CA HIS A 27 -1.12 9.83 11.52
C HIS A 27 -1.53 8.47 10.89
N GLY A 28 -0.78 8.03 9.87
CA GLY A 28 -1.02 6.77 9.15
C GLY A 28 -2.08 6.85 8.03
N GLY A 29 -2.78 7.98 7.91
CA GLY A 29 -3.63 8.31 6.76
C GLY A 29 -3.04 9.46 5.93
N PRO A 30 -3.76 9.94 4.90
CA PRO A 30 -3.34 11.13 4.17
C PRO A 30 -3.46 12.37 5.07
N ALA A 31 -2.33 12.99 5.39
CA ALA A 31 -2.21 14.28 6.06
C ALA A 31 -1.51 15.28 5.12
N ASN A 32 -2.26 16.27 4.60
CA ASN A 32 -1.72 17.27 3.69
C ASN A 32 -1.58 18.61 4.40
N ARG A 33 -0.36 18.97 4.82
CA ARG A 33 -0.05 20.33 5.30
C ARG A 33 0.24 21.31 4.17
N TYR A 34 0.83 20.83 3.08
CA TYR A 34 1.21 21.65 1.94
C TYR A 34 0.23 21.45 0.78
N ASP A 35 -0.17 22.56 0.16
CA ASP A 35 -0.85 22.55 -1.13
C ASP A 35 0.17 22.23 -2.22
N TRP A 36 0.09 21.02 -2.77
CA TRP A 36 0.99 20.57 -3.83
C TRP A 36 1.00 21.52 -5.03
N ASN A 37 -0.16 22.02 -5.47
CA ASN A 37 -0.25 22.84 -6.67
C ASN A 37 0.46 24.19 -6.47
N ARG A 38 0.35 24.78 -5.28
CA ARG A 38 1.09 26.00 -4.93
C ARG A 38 2.58 25.75 -4.84
N LEU A 39 3.00 24.64 -4.24
CA LEU A 39 4.41 24.28 -4.11
C LEU A 39 5.06 24.02 -5.47
N GLU A 40 4.34 23.32 -6.36
CA GLU A 40 4.74 23.05 -7.73
C GLU A 40 4.82 24.33 -8.55
N ALA A 41 3.83 25.23 -8.46
CA ALA A 41 3.86 26.51 -9.16
C ALA A 41 5.04 27.40 -8.75
N GLY A 42 5.44 27.35 -7.47
CA GLY A 42 6.54 28.16 -6.96
C GLY A 42 7.94 27.59 -7.20
N LEU A 43 8.11 26.27 -7.14
CA LEU A 43 9.44 25.61 -7.20
C LEU A 43 9.67 24.81 -8.48
N GLY A 44 8.61 24.48 -9.23
CA GLY A 44 8.61 23.43 -10.24
C GLY A 44 8.50 22.04 -9.62
N GLU A 45 7.90 21.11 -10.37
CA GLU A 45 7.49 19.79 -9.89
C GLU A 45 8.64 18.97 -9.24
N ALA A 46 9.79 18.88 -9.93
CA ALA A 46 10.92 18.11 -9.43
C ALA A 46 11.57 18.73 -8.18
N ALA A 47 11.62 20.06 -8.09
CA ALA A 47 12.19 20.73 -6.92
C ALA A 47 11.24 20.69 -5.72
N ALA A 48 9.93 20.84 -5.96
CA ALA A 48 8.87 20.65 -4.97
C ALA A 48 8.95 19.24 -4.35
N SER A 49 9.05 18.21 -5.19
CA SER A 49 9.22 16.81 -4.75
C SER A 49 10.47 16.63 -3.88
N ARG A 50 11.65 17.10 -4.34
CA ARG A 50 12.89 17.03 -3.55
C ARG A 50 12.80 17.80 -2.24
N HIS A 51 12.12 18.93 -2.23
CA HIS A 51 11.90 19.73 -1.03
C HIS A 51 11.11 18.93 0.01
N LEU A 52 9.98 18.33 -0.39
CA LEU A 52 9.15 17.51 0.49
C LEU A 52 9.85 16.23 0.97
N VAL A 53 10.65 15.56 0.13
CA VAL A 53 11.50 14.43 0.57
C VAL A 53 12.42 14.86 1.71
N ARG A 54 13.13 15.99 1.56
CA ARG A 54 14.05 16.47 2.61
C ARG A 54 13.32 16.76 3.91
N LEU A 55 12.14 17.37 3.86
CA LEU A 55 11.33 17.62 5.05
C LEU A 55 10.85 16.32 5.70
N ALA A 56 10.37 15.36 4.90
CA ALA A 56 9.90 14.06 5.38
C ALA A 56 11.02 13.29 6.09
N LEU A 57 12.20 13.21 5.48
CA LEU A 57 13.35 12.52 6.05
C LEU A 57 13.88 13.21 7.31
N ARG A 58 13.91 14.55 7.34
CA ARG A 58 14.29 15.29 8.56
C ARG A 58 13.31 15.02 9.71
N ALA A 59 12.00 15.03 9.43
CA ALA A 59 10.98 14.72 10.43
C ALA A 59 11.05 13.27 10.92
N ALA A 60 11.32 12.32 10.03
CA ALA A 60 11.49 10.92 10.38
C ALA A 60 12.75 10.67 11.22
N ALA A 61 13.86 11.33 10.87
CA ALA A 61 15.12 11.24 11.60
C ALA A 61 15.05 11.90 12.98
N GLY A 62 14.30 13.00 13.13
CA GLY A 62 14.09 13.66 14.42
C GLY A 62 13.23 12.85 15.39
N GLU A 63 12.29 12.04 14.90
CA GLU A 63 11.36 11.25 15.72
C GLU A 63 11.12 9.83 15.15
N PRO A 64 12.13 8.93 15.17
CA PRO A 64 12.03 7.61 14.54
C PRO A 64 10.94 6.72 15.18
N PHE A 65 10.75 6.81 16.50
CA PHE A 65 9.72 6.04 17.20
C PHE A 65 8.30 6.46 16.78
N ARG A 66 8.08 7.73 16.42
CA ARG A 66 6.79 8.18 15.88
C ARG A 66 6.49 7.44 14.58
N VAL A 67 7.47 7.36 13.68
CA VAL A 67 7.34 6.64 12.40
C VAL A 67 7.05 5.16 12.62
N LEU A 68 7.75 4.50 13.54
CA LEU A 68 7.52 3.09 13.86
C LEU A 68 6.10 2.83 14.38
N ARG A 69 5.53 3.76 15.17
CA ARG A 69 4.13 3.66 15.64
C ARG A 69 3.11 3.81 14.51
N LEU A 70 3.47 4.43 13.38
CA LEU A 70 2.58 4.54 12.22
C LEU A 70 2.46 3.24 11.43
N VAL A 71 3.47 2.36 11.48
CA VAL A 71 3.50 1.10 10.72
C VAL A 71 2.25 0.24 10.97
N PRO A 72 1.90 -0.15 12.22
CA PRO A 72 0.71 -0.96 12.45
C PRO A 72 -0.59 -0.23 12.05
N VAL A 73 -0.67 1.09 12.21
CA VAL A 73 -1.82 1.90 11.78
C VAL A 73 -1.99 1.83 10.26
N LYS A 74 -0.90 1.97 9.51
CA LYS A 74 -0.89 1.87 8.05
C LYS A 74 -1.25 0.46 7.58
N TRP A 75 -0.73 -0.57 8.24
CA TRP A 75 -1.09 -1.96 7.96
C TRP A 75 -2.57 -2.24 8.19
N ALA A 76 -3.13 -1.79 9.31
CA ALA A 76 -4.56 -1.90 9.58
C ALA A 76 -5.40 -1.21 8.50
N ARG A 77 -4.97 -0.04 8.01
CA ARG A 77 -5.65 0.70 6.93
C ARG A 77 -5.51 0.05 5.56
N PHE A 78 -4.38 -0.60 5.29
CA PHE A 78 -4.13 -1.34 4.05
C PHE A 78 -5.08 -2.55 3.97
N TRP A 79 -5.20 -3.29 5.07
CA TRP A 79 -6.06 -4.48 5.16
C TRP A 79 -7.50 -4.20 5.62
N ASN A 80 -7.89 -2.94 5.78
CA ASN A 80 -9.23 -2.58 6.25
C ASN A 80 -10.30 -3.05 5.24
N PRO A 81 -11.25 -3.94 5.61
CA PRO A 81 -12.29 -4.41 4.69
C PRO A 81 -13.21 -3.30 4.19
N PHE A 82 -13.26 -2.15 4.88
CA PHE A 82 -14.14 -1.04 4.54
C PHE A 82 -13.36 0.21 4.11
N PRO A 83 -13.97 1.12 3.33
CA PRO A 83 -13.33 2.38 2.98
C PRO A 83 -12.93 3.19 4.22
N ASN A 84 -11.70 3.73 4.18
CA ASN A 84 -11.18 4.53 5.29
C ASN A 84 -11.99 5.82 5.53
N PRO A 85 -12.35 6.62 4.50
CA PRO A 85 -13.18 7.80 4.70
C PRO A 85 -14.65 7.40 4.93
N ARG A 86 -15.29 7.99 5.94
CA ARG A 86 -16.70 7.72 6.27
C ARG A 86 -17.66 8.04 5.11
N ALA A 87 -17.34 9.06 4.32
CA ALA A 87 -18.13 9.47 3.15
C ALA A 87 -18.34 8.34 2.11
N TYR A 88 -17.46 7.33 2.10
CA TYR A 88 -17.55 6.20 1.16
C TYR A 88 -18.12 4.93 1.80
N ARG A 89 -18.66 4.97 3.03
CA ARG A 89 -19.19 3.78 3.74
C ARG A 89 -20.65 3.45 3.39
N HIS A 90 -21.04 3.64 2.14
CA HIS A 90 -22.34 3.18 1.66
C HIS A 90 -22.35 1.63 1.61
N PRO A 91 -23.43 0.93 2.01
CA PRO A 91 -23.47 -0.53 2.07
C PRO A 91 -22.99 -1.25 0.81
N ALA A 92 -23.37 -0.76 -0.38
CA ALA A 92 -22.92 -1.32 -1.66
C ALA A 92 -21.40 -1.18 -1.90
N ILE A 93 -20.81 -0.03 -1.51
CA ILE A 93 -19.36 0.21 -1.62
C ILE A 93 -18.62 -0.65 -0.58
N CYS A 94 -19.14 -0.71 0.64
CA CYS A 94 -18.64 -1.59 1.67
C CYS A 94 -18.66 -3.05 1.22
N LEU A 95 -19.74 -3.53 0.59
CA LEU A 95 -19.81 -4.88 0.04
C LEU A 95 -18.73 -5.12 -1.01
N GLY A 96 -18.60 -4.25 -2.01
CA GLY A 96 -17.58 -4.37 -3.06
C GLY A 96 -16.14 -4.36 -2.51
N THR A 97 -15.88 -3.58 -1.46
CA THR A 97 -14.55 -3.50 -0.83
C THR A 97 -14.29 -4.62 0.18
N SER A 98 -15.30 -5.16 0.85
CA SER A 98 -15.13 -6.17 1.91
C SER A 98 -15.03 -7.59 1.36
N VAL A 99 -15.63 -7.87 0.20
CA VAL A 99 -15.51 -9.17 -0.51
C VAL A 99 -14.04 -9.55 -0.75
N ALA A 100 -13.18 -8.58 -1.08
CA ALA A 100 -11.75 -8.83 -1.30
C ALA A 100 -10.97 -9.17 -0.01
N VAL A 101 -11.34 -8.66 1.16
CA VAL A 101 -10.61 -8.98 2.41
C VAL A 101 -11.16 -10.25 3.05
N LEU A 102 -12.49 -10.39 3.06
CA LEU A 102 -13.19 -11.44 3.79
C LEU A 102 -13.12 -12.81 3.08
N LEU A 103 -12.98 -12.85 1.75
CA LEU A 103 -12.83 -14.10 1.02
C LEU A 103 -11.37 -14.54 0.87
N TRP A 104 -10.43 -13.60 0.71
CA TRP A 104 -9.09 -13.96 0.26
C TRP A 104 -8.05 -14.23 1.37
N LEU A 105 -8.14 -13.56 2.54
CA LEU A 105 -7.19 -13.78 3.64
C LEU A 105 -7.18 -15.22 4.18
N PRO A 106 -8.34 -15.85 4.46
CA PRO A 106 -8.39 -17.22 4.97
C PRO A 106 -7.92 -18.26 3.95
N LEU A 107 -8.21 -18.04 2.66
CA LEU A 107 -7.83 -18.94 1.58
C LEU A 107 -6.33 -18.84 1.24
N ALA A 108 -5.71 -17.66 1.39
CA ALA A 108 -4.27 -17.48 1.29
C ALA A 108 -3.52 -18.20 2.43
N GLY A 109 -4.08 -18.21 3.65
CA GLY A 109 -3.51 -18.92 4.81
C GLY A 109 -3.46 -20.43 4.63
N VAL A 110 -4.48 -21.03 4.01
CA VAL A 110 -4.52 -22.47 3.68
C VAL A 110 -3.50 -22.84 2.58
N CYS A 111 -3.19 -21.91 1.68
CA CYS A 111 -2.21 -22.10 0.61
C CYS A 111 -0.77 -22.00 1.12
N LEU A 112 -0.46 -21.03 1.99
CA LEU A 112 0.86 -20.90 2.64
C LEU A 112 1.22 -22.14 3.48
N ALA A 113 0.24 -22.78 4.12
CA ALA A 113 0.45 -24.03 4.86
C ALA A 113 0.75 -25.26 3.98
N ARG A 114 0.52 -25.17 2.65
CA ARG A 114 0.68 -26.28 1.70
C ARG A 114 1.70 -26.05 0.59
N LEU A 115 2.18 -24.82 0.40
CA LEU A 115 3.06 -24.45 -0.70
C LEU A 115 4.53 -24.36 -0.24
N ALA A 116 5.21 -25.50 -0.23
CA ALA A 116 6.66 -25.58 -0.40
C ALA A 116 7.06 -25.47 -1.90
N ARG A 117 6.27 -24.73 -2.71
CA ARG A 117 6.46 -24.64 -4.17
C ARG A 117 6.97 -23.25 -4.56
N PRO A 118 7.97 -23.17 -5.45
CA PRO A 118 8.54 -21.88 -5.88
C PRO A 118 7.49 -20.96 -6.53
N ASP A 119 6.47 -21.53 -7.19
CA ASP A 119 5.42 -20.75 -7.86
C ASP A 119 4.57 -19.92 -6.90
N ALA A 120 4.43 -20.36 -5.64
CA ALA A 120 3.74 -19.60 -4.61
C ALA A 120 4.47 -18.32 -4.23
N LEU A 121 5.81 -18.35 -4.28
CA LEU A 121 6.65 -17.19 -3.99
C LEU A 121 6.42 -16.10 -5.04
N LEU A 122 6.17 -16.46 -6.31
CA LEU A 122 5.85 -15.50 -7.36
C LEU A 122 4.55 -14.73 -7.09
N LEU A 123 3.62 -15.31 -6.33
CA LEU A 123 2.36 -14.67 -5.95
C LEU A 123 2.47 -13.93 -4.61
N VAL A 124 3.13 -14.52 -3.62
CA VAL A 124 3.23 -13.97 -2.26
C VAL A 124 4.23 -12.81 -2.19
N LEU A 125 5.37 -12.90 -2.87
CA LEU A 125 6.42 -11.88 -2.81
C LEU A 125 5.94 -10.48 -3.25
N PRO A 126 5.24 -10.30 -4.38
CA PRO A 126 4.69 -8.98 -4.74
C PRO A 126 3.63 -8.48 -3.75
N ILE A 127 2.81 -9.35 -3.16
CA ILE A 127 1.84 -8.97 -2.12
C ILE A 127 2.58 -8.43 -0.89
N LEU A 128 3.60 -9.15 -0.41
CA LEU A 128 4.43 -8.74 0.71
C LEU A 128 5.20 -7.45 0.39
N ALA A 129 5.76 -7.32 -0.81
CA ALA A 129 6.47 -6.12 -1.23
C ALA A 129 5.55 -4.90 -1.24
N LEU A 130 4.32 -5.03 -1.76
CA LEU A 130 3.32 -3.97 -1.71
C LEU A 130 2.95 -3.61 -0.27
N TRP A 131 2.67 -4.60 0.57
CA TRP A 131 2.29 -4.39 1.97
C TRP A 131 3.41 -3.67 2.75
N LEU A 132 4.65 -4.14 2.63
CA LEU A 132 5.81 -3.57 3.32
C LEU A 132 6.18 -2.19 2.77
N ALA A 133 6.04 -1.95 1.47
CA ALA A 133 6.21 -0.62 0.92
C ALA A 133 5.25 0.36 1.60
N HIS A 134 3.99 -0.01 1.78
CA HIS A 134 2.98 0.86 2.40
C HIS A 134 3.17 1.09 3.91
N SER A 135 4.23 0.56 4.52
CA SER A 135 4.76 1.04 5.82
C SER A 135 5.40 2.43 5.70
N VAL A 136 6.08 2.69 4.58
CA VAL A 136 6.83 3.91 4.29
C VAL A 136 5.93 4.94 3.58
N TRP A 137 5.18 4.51 2.56
CA TRP A 137 4.26 5.37 1.80
C TRP A 137 2.88 5.51 2.47
N ILE A 138 1.97 6.28 1.84
CA ILE A 138 0.60 6.48 2.32
C ILE A 138 -0.16 5.16 2.19
N ALA A 139 -0.79 4.69 3.28
CA ALA A 139 -1.63 3.50 3.22
C ALA A 139 -3.14 3.83 3.14
N SER A 140 -3.82 3.12 2.25
CA SER A 140 -5.26 3.16 2.05
C SER A 140 -5.74 1.83 1.47
N THR A 141 -7.04 1.55 1.56
CA THR A 141 -7.64 0.37 0.95
C THR A 141 -7.47 0.33 -0.57
N ARG A 142 -7.30 1.49 -1.23
CA ARG A 142 -7.05 1.55 -2.68
C ARG A 142 -5.73 0.89 -3.08
N TYR A 143 -4.73 0.95 -2.22
CA TYR A 143 -3.39 0.50 -2.57
C TYR A 143 -3.19 -1.01 -2.49
N ARG A 144 -4.18 -1.74 -1.98
CA ARG A 144 -4.18 -3.20 -2.05
C ARG A 144 -4.74 -3.74 -3.36
N LEU A 145 -5.39 -2.92 -4.20
CA LEU A 145 -6.00 -3.35 -5.47
C LEU A 145 -5.06 -4.21 -6.33
N PRO A 146 -3.75 -3.91 -6.45
CA PRO A 146 -2.83 -4.77 -7.22
C PRO A 146 -2.56 -6.14 -6.57
N ALA A 147 -2.74 -6.27 -5.25
CA ALA A 147 -2.59 -7.53 -4.52
C ALA A 147 -3.85 -8.41 -4.59
N GLU A 148 -5.04 -7.83 -4.77
CA GLU A 148 -6.31 -8.56 -4.83
C GLU A 148 -6.37 -9.68 -5.89
N PRO A 149 -5.94 -9.49 -7.16
CA PRO A 149 -5.95 -10.58 -8.13
C PRO A 149 -4.96 -11.71 -7.78
N LEU A 150 -3.82 -11.38 -7.16
CA LEU A 150 -2.84 -12.38 -6.74
C LEU A 150 -3.37 -13.23 -5.58
N LEU A 151 -4.05 -12.57 -4.62
CA LEU A 151 -4.77 -13.23 -3.55
C LEU A 151 -5.90 -14.11 -4.08
N ALA A 152 -6.60 -13.66 -5.14
CA ALA A 152 -7.63 -14.44 -5.80
C ALA A 152 -7.10 -15.72 -6.44
N ILE A 153 -5.96 -15.63 -7.15
CA ILE A 153 -5.27 -16.79 -7.75
C ILE A 153 -4.81 -17.76 -6.65
N LEU A 154 -4.16 -17.25 -5.59
CA LEU A 154 -3.74 -18.05 -4.45
C LEU A 154 -4.91 -18.84 -3.84
N ALA A 155 -6.04 -18.18 -3.66
CA ALA A 155 -7.23 -18.80 -3.11
C ALA A 155 -7.85 -19.86 -4.04
N ALA A 156 -7.90 -19.60 -5.36
CA ALA A 156 -8.35 -20.57 -6.35
C ALA A 156 -7.47 -21.84 -6.35
N LEU A 157 -6.14 -21.66 -6.24
CA LEU A 157 -5.20 -22.76 -6.10
C LEU A 157 -5.44 -23.58 -4.83
N SER A 158 -5.76 -22.94 -3.69
CA SER A 158 -6.10 -23.65 -2.44
C SER A 158 -7.31 -24.56 -2.62
N LEU A 159 -8.36 -24.04 -3.26
CA LEU A 159 -9.62 -24.75 -3.50
C LEU A 159 -9.44 -25.90 -4.49
N ALA A 160 -8.64 -25.70 -5.55
CA ALA A 160 -8.33 -26.74 -6.52
C ALA A 160 -7.44 -27.85 -5.93
N GLY A 161 -6.41 -27.47 -5.16
CA GLY A 161 -5.48 -28.41 -4.51
C GLY A 161 -6.13 -29.30 -3.44
N GLY A 162 -7.25 -28.86 -2.85
CA GLY A 162 -8.05 -29.69 -1.94
C GLY A 162 -8.84 -30.82 -2.62
N ARG A 163 -8.87 -30.89 -3.95
CA ARG A 163 -9.66 -31.87 -4.73
C ARG A 163 -8.85 -32.84 -5.59
N VAL A 164 -7.52 -32.76 -5.59
CA VAL A 164 -6.70 -33.75 -6.29
C VAL A 164 -6.54 -34.97 -5.39
N ARG A 165 -7.55 -35.86 -5.39
CA ARG A 165 -7.29 -37.27 -5.13
C ARG A 165 -6.31 -37.73 -6.22
N PRO A 166 -5.17 -38.36 -5.89
CA PRO A 166 -4.39 -39.05 -6.90
C PRO A 166 -5.29 -40.15 -7.47
N GLY A 167 -5.77 -39.90 -8.69
CA GLY A 167 -6.51 -40.88 -9.46
C GLY A 167 -5.51 -41.79 -10.16
N ARG A 168 -5.34 -42.98 -9.57
CA ARG A 168 -4.70 -44.20 -10.10
C ARG A 168 -3.18 -44.18 -10.22
#